data_AF-A0A2H0UAB9-F1
#
_entry.id   AF-A0A2H0UAB9-F1
#
_cell.length_a   1.000
_cell.length_b   1.000
_cell.length_c   1.000
_cell.angle_alpha   90.00
_cell.angle_beta   90.00
_cell.angle_gamma   90.00
#
_symmetry.space_group_name_H-M   'P 1'
#
loop_
_entity.id
_entity.type
_entity.pdbx_description
1 polymer ?
#
loop_
_entity_poly.entity_id
_entity_poly.type
_entity_poly.pdbx_seq_one_letter_code
_entity_poly.pdbx_strand_id
1 'polypeptide(L)'
;MKNKEVQLMPYLTRHIDRAIVQTQYDLRGFYHPLLGRMERGYDAKSFDATVGNFIGFAAGATLDEANDNDPNRVHYLSSFSYEEYRAMCKRLEAACELSEKEAIQLIVEDFVRLRSEIEAKIAAGETERSPYLMPLDKSNRQGIAILALAEVFEVNIESVATAA
;
A
#
# COMPACT_ATOMS: atom_id res chain seq x y z
N MET A 1 -12.19 -13.94 -24.40
CA MET A 1 -12.30 -13.27 -23.09
C MET A 1 -12.85 -11.87 -23.34
N LYS A 2 -14.01 -11.52 -22.79
CA LYS A 2 -14.53 -10.15 -22.90
C LYS A 2 -13.61 -9.25 -22.08
N ASN A 3 -13.04 -8.22 -22.68
CA ASN A 3 -12.50 -7.06 -21.95
C ASN A 3 -13.66 -6.49 -21.15
N LYS A 4 -13.82 -6.91 -19.89
CA LYS A 4 -14.61 -6.14 -18.94
C LYS A 4 -13.75 -4.91 -18.69
N GLU A 5 -14.13 -3.79 -19.28
CA GLU A 5 -13.63 -2.50 -18.82
C GLU A 5 -13.88 -2.46 -17.32
N VAL A 6 -12.80 -2.54 -16.56
CA VAL A 6 -12.84 -2.41 -15.12
C VAL A 6 -13.28 -0.97 -14.85
N GLN A 7 -14.56 -0.78 -14.55
CA GLN A 7 -15.12 0.53 -14.25
C GLN A 7 -14.58 0.97 -12.89
N LEU A 8 -13.45 1.67 -12.92
CA LEU A 8 -12.78 2.18 -11.73
C LEU A 8 -13.62 3.29 -11.11
N MET A 9 -13.92 3.16 -9.82
CA MET A 9 -14.60 4.21 -9.04
C MET A 9 -13.83 5.53 -9.09
N PRO A 10 -14.52 6.69 -9.07
CA PRO A 10 -13.86 7.98 -8.95
C PRO A 10 -13.22 8.13 -7.57
N TYR A 11 -12.05 8.78 -7.52
CA TYR A 11 -11.45 9.19 -6.26
C TYR A 11 -12.24 10.35 -5.67
N LEU A 12 -12.56 10.25 -4.38
CA LEU A 12 -13.21 11.33 -3.63
C LEU A 12 -12.33 11.65 -2.42
N THR A 13 -12.17 12.93 -2.10
CA THR A 13 -11.35 13.43 -0.97
C THR A 13 -11.57 12.64 0.31
N ARG A 14 -12.83 12.44 0.73
CA ARG A 14 -13.16 11.64 1.94
C ARG A 14 -12.63 10.20 1.94
N HIS A 15 -12.44 9.61 0.76
CA HIS A 15 -11.92 8.25 0.61
C HIS A 15 -10.40 8.25 0.58
N ILE A 16 -9.78 9.27 -0.02
CA ILE A 16 -8.34 9.52 0.05
C ILE A 16 -7.92 9.74 1.51
N ASP A 17 -8.58 10.65 2.23
CA ASP A 17 -8.37 10.90 3.65
C ASP A 17 -8.45 9.61 4.48
N ARG A 18 -9.50 8.82 4.25
CA ARG A 18 -9.70 7.54 4.92
C ARG A 18 -8.55 6.57 4.64
N ALA A 19 -8.11 6.47 3.39
CA ALA A 19 -7.00 5.61 3.00
C ALA A 19 -5.70 6.04 3.69
N ILE A 20 -5.41 7.34 3.72
CA ILE A 20 -4.25 7.91 4.42
C ILE A 20 -4.27 7.54 5.90
N VAL A 21 -5.38 7.83 6.59
CA VAL A 21 -5.52 7.56 8.04
C VAL A 21 -5.38 6.08 8.34
N GLN A 22 -6.06 5.22 7.57
CA GLN A 22 -6.03 3.77 7.79
C GLN A 22 -4.64 3.19 7.54
N THR A 23 -3.96 3.59 6.47
CA THR A 23 -2.60 3.13 6.16
C THR A 23 -1.58 3.61 7.20
N GLN A 24 -1.68 4.85 7.70
CA GLN A 24 -0.82 5.32 8.79
C GLN A 24 -1.06 4.53 10.09
N TYR A 25 -2.31 4.19 10.39
CA TYR A 25 -2.66 3.38 11.54
C TYR A 25 -2.05 1.97 11.45
N ASP A 26 -2.16 1.33 10.29
CA ASP A 26 -1.59 0.01 10.01
C ASP A 26 -0.05 0.03 10.09
N LEU A 27 0.63 1.00 9.46
CA LEU A 27 2.10 1.11 9.45
C LEU A 27 2.70 1.35 10.84
N ARG A 28 1.94 1.95 11.74
CA ARG A 28 2.35 2.15 13.14
C ARG A 28 2.10 0.92 14.02
N GLY A 29 1.60 -0.18 13.44
CA GLY A 29 1.36 -1.44 14.14
C GLY A 29 0.10 -1.40 15.00
N PHE A 30 -0.83 -0.47 14.76
CA PHE A 30 -2.12 -0.48 15.44
C PHE A 30 -3.07 -1.48 14.76
N TYR A 31 -2.71 -2.76 14.70
CA TYR A 31 -3.66 -3.78 14.25
C TYR A 31 -4.69 -4.03 15.37
N HIS A 32 -5.97 -3.79 15.06
CA HIS A 32 -7.20 -4.16 15.77
C HIS A 32 -7.16 -4.19 17.33
N PRO A 33 -7.97 -3.38 18.05
CA PRO A 33 -7.93 -3.25 19.53
C PRO A 33 -8.20 -4.53 20.34
N LEU A 34 -8.56 -5.65 19.69
CA LEU A 34 -8.89 -6.93 20.32
C LEU A 34 -7.86 -8.06 20.09
N LEU A 35 -6.79 -7.87 19.32
CA LEU A 35 -5.85 -8.96 18.97
C LEU A 35 -4.41 -8.79 19.48
N GLY A 36 -4.18 -7.85 20.41
CA GLY A 36 -2.91 -7.72 21.10
C GLY A 36 -1.85 -6.98 20.28
N ARG A 37 -1.14 -6.08 20.96
CA ARG A 37 -0.04 -5.30 20.36
C ARG A 37 1.14 -6.23 20.14
N MET A 38 1.33 -6.69 18.92
CA MET A 38 2.62 -7.24 18.47
C MET A 38 3.49 -6.05 18.05
N GLU A 39 4.79 -6.10 18.32
CA GLU A 39 5.71 -4.97 18.11
C GLU A 39 5.62 -4.38 16.68
N ARG A 40 6.01 -3.12 16.50
CA ARG A 40 6.08 -2.49 15.17
C ARG A 40 6.96 -3.37 14.25
N GLY A 41 6.38 -3.88 13.16
CA GLY A 41 7.06 -4.77 12.22
C GLY A 41 6.97 -6.28 12.50
N TYR A 42 6.25 -6.71 13.55
CA TYR A 42 6.22 -8.11 13.97
C TYR A 42 5.21 -8.98 13.20
N ASP A 43 4.14 -8.40 12.65
CA ASP A 43 3.26 -9.10 11.72
C ASP A 43 3.30 -8.46 10.34
N ALA A 44 4.25 -8.91 9.53
CA ALA A 44 4.36 -8.49 8.16
C ALA A 44 3.14 -8.93 7.30
N LYS A 45 2.16 -9.70 7.82
CA LYS A 45 0.87 -9.91 7.14
C LYS A 45 0.16 -8.61 6.80
N SER A 46 0.42 -7.52 7.52
CA SER A 46 -0.15 -6.20 7.22
C SER A 46 0.57 -5.47 6.08
N PHE A 47 1.83 -5.77 5.75
CA PHE A 47 2.58 -4.95 4.78
C PHE A 47 2.09 -5.09 3.34
N ASP A 48 1.84 -6.31 2.88
CA ASP A 48 1.34 -6.57 1.52
C ASP A 48 -0.11 -6.08 1.37
N ALA A 49 -0.95 -6.35 2.38
CA ALA A 49 -2.35 -5.96 2.37
C ALA A 49 -2.52 -4.43 2.46
N THR A 50 -1.83 -3.77 3.38
CA THR A 50 -1.96 -2.31 3.63
C THR A 50 -1.53 -1.50 2.42
N VAL A 51 -0.36 -1.78 1.83
CA VAL A 51 0.10 -1.01 0.67
C VAL A 51 -0.63 -1.41 -0.60
N GLY A 52 -0.94 -2.69 -0.76
CA GLY A 52 -1.77 -3.13 -1.87
C GLY A 52 -3.11 -2.40 -1.88
N ASN A 53 -3.84 -2.43 -0.77
CA ASN A 53 -5.23 -1.96 -0.70
C ASN A 53 -5.39 -0.43 -0.66
N PHE A 54 -4.29 0.32 -0.53
CA PHE A 54 -4.33 1.79 -0.40
C PHE A 54 -5.17 2.46 -1.49
N ILE A 55 -4.89 2.17 -2.76
CA ILE A 55 -5.66 2.72 -3.89
C ILE A 55 -7.12 2.29 -3.86
N GLY A 56 -7.40 1.05 -3.44
CA GLY A 56 -8.78 0.58 -3.28
C GLY A 56 -9.53 1.43 -2.27
N PHE A 57 -8.96 1.67 -1.10
CA PHE A 57 -9.56 2.56 -0.10
C PHE A 57 -9.73 3.99 -0.60
N ALA A 58 -8.72 4.52 -1.29
CA ALA A 58 -8.76 5.87 -1.85
C ALA A 58 -9.87 6.02 -2.92
N ALA A 59 -10.14 4.95 -3.66
CA ALA A 59 -11.25 4.86 -4.62
C ALA A 59 -12.62 4.59 -3.97
N GLY A 60 -12.71 4.46 -2.64
CA GLY A 60 -13.96 4.25 -1.92
C GLY A 60 -14.38 2.79 -1.76
N ALA A 61 -13.48 1.85 -2.01
CA ALA A 61 -13.75 0.42 -2.00
C ALA A 61 -13.76 -0.14 -0.54
N THR A 62 -14.72 -1.01 -0.19
CA THR A 62 -14.88 -1.57 1.17
C THR A 62 -14.42 -3.02 1.27
N LEU A 63 -13.78 -3.40 2.39
CA LEU A 63 -13.30 -4.77 2.64
C LEU A 63 -14.45 -5.78 2.85
N ASP A 64 -15.61 -5.33 3.30
CA ASP A 64 -16.80 -6.17 3.40
C ASP A 64 -17.47 -6.25 2.03
N GLU A 65 -17.25 -7.37 1.36
CA GLU A 65 -18.31 -8.34 1.15
C GLU A 65 -17.65 -9.64 0.67
N ALA A 66 -18.09 -10.78 1.20
CA ALA A 66 -17.95 -12.12 0.62
C ALA A 66 -19.38 -12.58 0.27
N ASN A 67 -19.73 -12.67 -1.02
CA ASN A 67 -21.05 -12.92 -1.62
C ASN A 67 -21.04 -12.60 -3.13
N ASP A 68 -21.42 -13.57 -3.96
CA ASP A 68 -21.25 -13.61 -5.42
C ASP A 68 -22.14 -12.65 -6.26
N ASN A 69 -22.64 -11.54 -5.71
CA ASN A 69 -23.66 -10.71 -6.39
C ASN A 69 -23.45 -9.17 -6.37
N ASP A 70 -22.33 -8.62 -5.89
CA ASP A 70 -22.18 -7.15 -5.74
C ASP A 70 -21.14 -6.51 -6.71
N PRO A 71 -21.54 -5.52 -7.55
CA PRO A 71 -20.66 -4.81 -8.48
C PRO A 71 -19.60 -3.90 -7.83
N ASN A 72 -19.60 -3.74 -6.49
CA ASN A 72 -18.67 -2.89 -5.75
C ASN A 72 -17.62 -3.69 -4.97
N ARG A 73 -17.52 -5.00 -5.22
CA ARG A 73 -16.56 -5.85 -4.53
C ARG A 73 -15.13 -5.65 -5.05
N VAL A 74 -14.22 -5.37 -4.12
CA VAL A 74 -12.82 -5.00 -4.39
C VAL A 74 -11.98 -6.23 -4.75
N HIS A 75 -12.13 -6.75 -5.97
CA HIS A 75 -11.21 -7.71 -6.59
C HIS A 75 -9.91 -7.06 -7.07
N TYR A 76 -9.41 -6.06 -6.37
CA TYR A 76 -8.10 -5.49 -6.64
C TYR A 76 -7.18 -6.24 -5.69
N LEU A 77 -6.35 -7.18 -6.12
CA LEU A 77 -4.99 -6.85 -6.57
C LEU A 77 -4.19 -8.10 -6.98
N SER A 78 -4.85 -9.22 -7.27
CA SER A 78 -4.16 -10.45 -7.67
C SER A 78 -3.68 -10.44 -9.13
N SER A 79 -3.86 -9.36 -9.90
CA SER A 79 -3.64 -9.40 -11.35
C SER A 79 -3.32 -8.06 -12.05
N PHE A 80 -2.95 -7.00 -11.34
CA PHE A 80 -2.57 -5.74 -12.01
C PHE A 80 -1.09 -5.72 -12.36
N SER A 81 -0.79 -5.31 -13.59
CA SER A 81 0.56 -4.96 -14.02
C SER A 81 1.03 -3.65 -13.39
N TYR A 82 2.34 -3.43 -13.41
CA TYR A 82 2.94 -2.17 -12.97
C TYR A 82 2.33 -0.94 -13.66
N GLU A 83 2.14 -0.99 -14.98
CA GLU A 83 1.64 0.15 -15.76
C GLU A 83 0.17 0.47 -15.43
N GLU A 84 -0.65 -0.55 -15.18
CA GLU A 84 -2.04 -0.34 -14.74
C GLU A 84 -2.09 0.29 -13.35
N TYR A 85 -1.26 -0.19 -12.42
CA TYR A 85 -1.19 0.38 -11.08
C TYR A 85 -0.69 1.82 -11.11
N ARG A 86 0.36 2.09 -11.89
CA ARG A 86 0.89 3.43 -12.12
C ARG A 86 -0.14 4.38 -12.72
N ALA A 87 -0.95 3.93 -13.67
CA ALA A 87 -2.04 4.73 -14.22
C ALA A 87 -3.09 5.08 -13.15
N MET A 88 -3.41 4.14 -12.25
CA MET A 88 -4.28 4.39 -11.10
C MET A 88 -3.67 5.41 -10.14
N CYS A 89 -2.37 5.31 -9.84
CA CYS A 89 -1.64 6.30 -9.03
C CYS A 89 -1.70 7.69 -9.65
N LYS A 90 -1.48 7.84 -10.96
CA LYS A 90 -1.55 9.16 -11.64
C LYS A 90 -2.93 9.80 -11.53
N ARG A 91 -3.98 8.99 -11.65
CA ARG A 91 -5.35 9.47 -11.46
C ARG A 91 -5.63 9.87 -10.01
N LEU A 92 -5.03 9.18 -9.04
CA LEU A 92 -5.11 9.54 -7.63
C LEU A 92 -4.37 10.86 -7.38
N GLU A 93 -3.14 10.99 -7.85
CA GLU A 93 -2.31 12.20 -7.71
C GLU A 93 -3.00 13.44 -8.30
N ALA A 94 -3.68 13.30 -9.43
CA ALA A 94 -4.49 14.37 -10.01
C ALA A 94 -5.73 14.73 -9.18
N ALA A 95 -6.24 13.81 -8.36
CA ALA A 95 -7.39 14.04 -7.49
C ALA A 95 -7.01 14.57 -6.10
N CYS A 96 -5.72 14.49 -5.73
CA CYS A 96 -5.23 14.89 -4.43
C CYS A 96 -5.02 16.40 -4.28
N GLU A 97 -5.36 16.93 -3.12
CA GLU A 97 -4.87 18.21 -2.62
C GLU A 97 -3.39 18.13 -2.21
N LEU A 98 -2.72 19.27 -2.05
CA LEU A 98 -1.29 19.32 -1.72
C LEU A 98 -0.96 18.56 -0.43
N SER A 99 -1.75 18.74 0.63
CA SER A 99 -1.54 18.05 1.91
C SER A 99 -1.73 16.54 1.81
N GLU A 100 -2.63 16.07 0.93
CA GLU A 100 -2.83 14.63 0.70
C GLU A 100 -1.62 14.04 -0.04
N LYS A 101 -1.05 14.77 -1.02
CA LYS A 101 0.18 14.36 -1.70
C LYS A 101 1.34 14.23 -0.73
N GLU A 102 1.55 15.23 0.12
CA GLU A 102 2.59 15.21 1.16
C GLU A 102 2.40 14.03 2.13
N ALA A 103 1.16 13.76 2.55
CA ALA A 103 0.87 12.63 3.42
C ALA A 103 1.17 11.28 2.75
N ILE A 104 0.86 11.14 1.46
CA ILE A 104 1.17 9.93 0.68
C ILE A 104 2.68 9.77 0.51
N GLN A 105 3.42 10.84 0.24
CA GLN A 105 4.89 10.81 0.18
C GLN A 105 5.47 10.27 1.49
N LEU A 106 5.05 10.83 2.63
CA LEU A 106 5.49 10.37 3.95
C LEU A 106 5.15 8.91 4.23
N ILE A 107 3.96 8.44 3.79
CA ILE A 107 3.58 7.02 3.90
C ILE A 107 4.54 6.12 3.12
N VAL A 108 4.88 6.50 1.87
CA VAL A 108 5.79 5.72 1.02
C VAL A 108 7.20 5.73 1.61
N GLU A 109 7.68 6.88 2.10
CA GLU A 109 8.97 6.98 2.77
C GLU A 109 9.04 6.10 4.03
N ASP A 110 8.02 6.17 4.89
CA ASP A 110 7.94 5.35 6.10
C ASP A 110 7.92 3.85 5.77
N PHE A 111 7.26 3.46 4.69
CA PHE A 111 7.29 2.09 4.21
C PHE A 111 8.71 1.66 3.82
N VAL A 112 9.40 2.45 3.00
CA VAL A 112 10.75 2.14 2.52
C VAL A 112 11.73 2.08 3.70
N ARG A 113 11.67 3.05 4.62
CA ARG A 113 12.51 3.08 5.83
C ARG A 113 12.31 1.84 6.69
N LEU A 114 11.05 1.53 7.02
CA LEU A 114 10.71 0.39 7.87
C LEU A 114 11.12 -0.94 7.22
N ARG A 115 11.01 -1.04 5.88
CA ARG A 115 11.52 -2.18 5.12
C ARG A 115 13.03 -2.34 5.28
N SER A 116 13.81 -1.27 5.09
CA SER A 116 15.27 -1.29 5.27
C SER A 116 15.67 -1.70 6.69
N GLU A 117 14.99 -1.17 7.71
CA GLU A 117 15.23 -1.52 9.12
C GLU A 117 15.02 -3.02 9.36
N ILE A 118 13.96 -3.62 8.80
CA ILE A 118 13.68 -5.06 8.93
C ILE A 118 14.74 -5.89 8.20
N GLU A 119 15.16 -5.48 6.99
CA GLU A 119 16.22 -6.18 6.26
C GLU A 119 17.56 -6.15 6.99
N ALA A 120 17.91 -5.02 7.61
CA ALA A 120 19.11 -4.90 8.43
C ALA A 120 19.06 -5.85 9.63
N LYS A 121 17.92 -5.93 10.34
CA LYS A 121 17.72 -6.88 11.45
C LYS A 121 17.82 -8.33 11.02
N ILE A 122 17.28 -8.68 9.84
CA ILE A 122 17.41 -10.03 9.27
C ILE A 122 18.88 -10.34 8.96
N ALA A 123 19.60 -9.40 8.34
CA ALA A 123 21.01 -9.57 8.01
C ALA A 123 21.90 -9.69 9.26
N ALA A 124 21.54 -9.01 10.35
CA ALA A 124 22.20 -9.11 11.65
C ALA A 124 21.83 -10.39 12.44
N GLY A 125 20.83 -11.15 11.98
CA GLY A 125 20.32 -12.33 12.69
C GLY A 125 19.46 -12.02 13.92
N GLU A 126 19.01 -10.77 14.06
CA GLU A 126 18.18 -10.31 15.19
C GLU A 126 16.71 -10.71 15.04
N THR A 127 16.26 -10.96 13.80
CA THR A 127 14.90 -11.43 13.50
C THR A 127 14.92 -12.45 12.36
N GLU A 128 13.97 -13.38 12.40
CA GLU A 128 13.76 -14.32 11.30
C GLU A 128 13.18 -13.62 10.07
N ARG A 129 13.46 -14.18 8.89
CA ARG A 129 12.91 -13.68 7.63
C ARG A 129 11.39 -13.85 7.63
N SER A 130 10.68 -12.74 7.43
CA SER A 130 9.25 -12.79 7.26
C SER A 130 8.85 -13.20 5.83
N PRO A 131 7.90 -14.14 5.65
CA PRO A 131 7.40 -14.51 4.33
C PRO A 131 6.61 -13.39 3.64
N TYR A 132 6.25 -12.33 4.37
CA TYR A 132 5.49 -11.19 3.84
C TYR A 132 6.38 -9.97 3.51
N LEU A 133 7.68 -10.05 3.76
CA LEU A 133 8.66 -9.07 3.29
C LEU A 133 9.09 -9.46 1.87
N MET A 134 8.33 -9.02 0.87
CA MET A 134 8.60 -9.35 -0.52
C MET A 134 9.73 -8.46 -1.10
N PRO A 135 10.39 -8.91 -2.18
CA PRO A 135 11.32 -8.07 -2.93
C PRO A 135 10.64 -6.78 -3.42
N LEU A 136 11.36 -5.66 -3.39
CA LEU A 136 10.86 -4.40 -3.94
C LEU A 136 11.09 -4.34 -5.45
N ASP A 137 10.33 -5.13 -6.21
CA ASP A 137 10.42 -5.22 -7.66
C ASP A 137 9.04 -5.38 -8.33
N LYS A 138 9.01 -5.32 -9.66
CA LYS A 138 7.76 -5.40 -10.44
C LYS A 138 7.21 -6.83 -10.57
N SER A 139 7.80 -7.83 -9.91
CA SER A 139 7.39 -9.24 -10.01
C SER A 139 6.29 -9.63 -9.02
N ASN A 140 6.04 -8.79 -8.03
CA ASN A 140 5.05 -9.03 -6.99
C ASN A 140 4.20 -7.79 -6.70
N ARG A 141 3.05 -8.03 -6.06
CA ARG A 141 2.03 -7.01 -5.79
C ARG A 141 2.55 -5.86 -4.92
N GLN A 142 3.24 -6.19 -3.84
CA GLN A 142 3.81 -5.20 -2.92
C GLN A 142 4.78 -4.28 -3.67
N GLY A 143 5.75 -4.85 -4.39
CA GLY A 143 6.72 -4.08 -5.15
C GLY A 143 6.10 -3.25 -6.26
N ILE A 144 5.11 -3.77 -6.99
CA ILE A 144 4.33 -3.00 -7.98
C ILE A 144 3.71 -1.76 -7.33
N ALA A 145 3.01 -1.93 -6.20
CA ALA A 145 2.29 -0.84 -5.55
C ALA A 145 3.23 0.27 -5.06
N ILE A 146 4.29 -0.11 -4.35
CA ILE A 146 5.24 0.85 -3.77
C ILE A 146 6.02 1.57 -4.87
N LEU A 147 6.53 0.84 -5.87
CA LEU A 147 7.29 1.45 -6.97
C LEU A 147 6.42 2.43 -7.76
N ALA A 148 5.17 2.09 -8.02
CA ALA A 148 4.24 2.96 -8.74
C ALA A 148 3.85 4.20 -7.92
N LEU A 149 3.60 4.04 -6.61
CA LEU A 149 3.34 5.17 -5.71
C LEU A 149 4.58 6.08 -5.60
N ALA A 150 5.76 5.51 -5.39
CA ALA A 150 6.99 6.28 -5.30
C ALA A 150 7.31 7.04 -6.59
N GLU A 151 7.13 6.42 -7.77
CA GLU A 151 7.35 7.11 -9.05
C GLU A 151 6.36 8.27 -9.23
N VAL A 152 5.08 8.06 -8.96
CA VAL A 152 4.04 9.07 -9.22
C VAL A 152 4.06 10.22 -8.21
N PHE A 153 4.38 9.92 -6.96
CA PHE A 153 4.47 10.92 -5.89
C PHE A 153 5.91 11.42 -5.66
N GLU A 154 6.82 11.14 -6.60
CA GLU A 154 8.20 11.66 -6.63
C GLU A 154 9.05 11.32 -5.38
N VAL A 155 8.87 10.13 -4.81
CA VAL A 155 9.66 9.64 -3.67
C VAL A 155 10.91 8.88 -4.15
N ASN A 156 12.08 9.33 -3.72
CA ASN A 156 13.35 8.67 -4.05
C ASN A 156 13.64 7.51 -3.08
N ILE A 157 13.33 6.29 -3.52
CA ILE A 157 13.49 5.07 -2.71
C ILE A 157 14.95 4.85 -2.26
N GLU A 158 15.94 5.06 -3.14
CA GLU A 158 17.35 4.82 -2.81
C GLU A 158 17.85 5.77 -1.71
N SER A 159 17.46 7.04 -1.82
CA SER A 159 17.77 8.05 -0.80
C SER A 159 17.12 7.75 0.55
N VAL A 160 15.88 7.24 0.55
CA VAL A 160 15.18 6.90 1.80
C VAL A 160 15.77 5.65 2.44
N ALA A 161 16.06 4.63 1.63
CA ALA A 161 16.57 3.35 2.10
C ALA A 161 17.97 3.45 2.74
N THR A 162 18.80 4.42 2.30
CA THR A 162 20.15 4.66 2.82
C THR A 162 20.19 5.56 4.07
N ALA A 163 19.10 6.28 4.34
CA ALA A 163 18.96 7.13 5.54
C ALA A 163 18.43 6.36 6.77
N ALA A 164 18.01 5.10 6.57
CA ALA A 164 17.54 4.16 7.59
C ALA A 164 18.70 3.40 8.22
#